data_AF-A0A1D2VKA3-F1
#
_entry.id   AF-A0A1D2VKA3-F1
#
_cell.length_a   1.000
_cell.length_b   1.000
_cell.length_c   1.000
_cell.angle_alpha   90.00
_cell.angle_beta   90.00
_cell.angle_gamma   90.00
#
_symmetry.space_group_name_H-M   'P 1'
#
loop_
_entity.id
_entity.type
_entity.pdbx_description
1 polymer ?
#
loop_
_entity_poly.entity_id
_entity_poly.type
_entity_poly.pdbx_seq_one_letter_code
_entity_poly.pdbx_strand_id
1 'polypeptide(L)'
;MAADDKPWKSCQDNISFLIKSRVDCTFIKPFNKNINNLKHYVEIKSIFESKNTSLDFTKLEMEKPDFHRKSILKFLTIYFQCLFGGMEKTVVVQRSKAFNLFKIKGLDINFIRTLLNSHIHKCLNWFGVVCEWILRSIPRDKTKAFRLKYVKKQKCLRLIEITNQAEIERTRSLLLLKEFIDHRKGL
;
A
#
# COMPACT_ATOMS: atom_id res chain seq x y z
N MET A 1 -25.38 2.11 -22.54
CA MET A 1 -24.09 1.68 -23.11
C MET A 1 -23.56 0.56 -22.26
N ALA A 2 -23.83 -0.68 -22.67
CA ALA A 2 -23.34 -1.88 -21.99
C ALA A 2 -21.83 -1.97 -22.19
N ALA A 3 -21.09 -2.14 -21.09
CA ALA A 3 -19.67 -2.42 -21.16
C ALA A 3 -19.49 -3.87 -21.64
N ASP A 4 -18.65 -4.08 -22.65
CA ASP A 4 -18.24 -5.40 -23.11
C ASP A 4 -17.66 -6.21 -21.94
N ASP A 5 -18.39 -7.24 -21.51
CA ASP A 5 -17.97 -8.26 -20.52
C ASP A 5 -16.97 -9.25 -21.12
N LYS A 6 -15.96 -8.76 -21.86
CA LYS A 6 -14.83 -9.60 -22.24
C LYS A 6 -13.88 -9.70 -21.05
N PRO A 7 -13.50 -10.92 -20.62
CA PRO A 7 -12.52 -11.08 -19.56
C PRO A 7 -11.22 -10.36 -19.96
N TRP A 8 -10.76 -9.46 -19.08
CA TRP A 8 -9.54 -8.69 -19.28
C TRP A 8 -8.35 -9.63 -19.49
N LYS A 9 -7.79 -9.66 -20.70
CA LYS A 9 -6.52 -10.33 -20.98
C LYS A 9 -5.38 -9.52 -20.36
N SER A 10 -4.78 -10.05 -19.30
CA SER A 10 -3.58 -9.49 -18.67
C SER A 10 -2.46 -9.35 -19.70
N CYS A 11 -1.93 -8.14 -19.86
CA CYS A 11 -0.66 -7.90 -20.54
C CYS A 11 0.42 -8.63 -19.74
N GLN A 12 1.18 -9.48 -20.43
CA GLN A 12 2.30 -10.26 -19.90
C GLN A 12 3.55 -9.39 -19.61
N ASP A 13 3.38 -8.10 -19.34
CA ASP A 13 4.51 -7.21 -19.07
C ASP A 13 4.88 -7.26 -17.58
N ASN A 14 6.15 -7.53 -17.29
CA ASN A 14 6.67 -7.45 -15.93
C ASN A 14 6.64 -5.98 -15.46
N ILE A 15 5.68 -5.64 -14.62
CA ILE A 15 5.58 -4.32 -14.01
C ILE A 15 6.64 -4.19 -12.91
N SER A 16 7.58 -3.25 -13.09
CA SER A 16 8.60 -2.93 -12.09
C SER A 16 8.23 -1.66 -11.32
N PHE A 17 8.47 -1.69 -10.01
CA PHE A 17 8.21 -0.55 -9.11
C PHE A 17 9.46 -0.14 -8.36
N LEU A 18 9.65 1.17 -8.21
CA LEU A 18 10.54 1.75 -7.20
C LEU A 18 9.66 2.38 -6.11
N ILE A 19 9.70 1.81 -4.91
CA ILE A 19 8.86 2.24 -3.80
C ILE A 19 9.73 2.85 -2.71
N LYS A 20 9.43 4.11 -2.35
CA LYS A 20 9.97 4.75 -1.16
C LYS A 20 8.98 4.56 -0.01
N SER A 21 9.40 3.85 1.03
CA SER A 21 8.62 3.66 2.26
C SER A 21 9.34 4.27 3.46
N ARG A 22 8.57 4.70 4.46
CA ARG A 22 9.09 5.03 5.78
C ARG A 22 9.34 3.73 6.54
N VAL A 23 10.43 3.71 7.31
CA VAL A 23 10.76 2.64 8.24
C VAL A 23 10.72 3.22 9.65
N ASP A 24 10.09 2.52 10.59
CA ASP A 24 10.00 2.98 11.98
C ASP A 24 11.25 2.65 12.79
N CYS A 25 11.72 1.39 12.75
CA CYS A 25 12.92 0.98 13.46
C CYS A 25 13.57 -0.29 12.86
N THR A 26 14.68 -0.72 13.49
CA THR A 26 15.44 -1.93 13.14
C THR A 26 15.51 -2.86 14.34
N PHE A 27 15.35 -4.17 14.12
CA PHE A 27 15.35 -5.14 15.22
C PHE A 27 16.74 -5.59 15.69
N ILE A 28 17.78 -5.55 14.83
CA ILE A 28 19.13 -6.08 15.14
C ILE A 28 20.23 -5.19 14.53
N LYS A 29 21.38 -5.08 15.21
CA LYS A 29 22.68 -4.68 14.64
C LYS A 29 23.58 -5.92 14.46
N PRO A 30 24.43 -6.00 13.42
CA PRO A 30 24.84 -4.90 12.54
C PRO A 30 24.25 -4.96 11.13
N PHE A 31 24.04 -3.77 10.56
CA PHE A 31 23.81 -3.58 9.14
C PHE A 31 25.03 -4.06 8.36
N ASN A 32 24.87 -5.07 7.50
CA ASN A 32 25.90 -5.42 6.54
C ASN A 32 25.58 -4.75 5.21
N LYS A 33 26.52 -3.97 4.67
CA LYS A 33 26.35 -3.25 3.40
C LYS A 33 26.10 -4.19 2.21
N ASN A 34 26.50 -5.45 2.34
CA ASN A 34 26.41 -6.45 1.27
C ASN A 34 25.20 -7.40 1.41
N ILE A 35 24.28 -7.15 2.35
CA ILE A 35 23.13 -8.02 2.60
C ILE A 35 21.84 -7.21 2.45
N ASN A 36 20.78 -7.88 1.95
CA ASN A 36 19.43 -7.32 1.96
C ASN A 36 18.99 -7.04 3.41
N ASN A 37 18.98 -5.77 3.77
CA ASN A 37 18.65 -5.31 5.11
C ASN A 37 17.14 -5.13 5.34
N LEU A 38 16.30 -5.30 4.31
CA LEU A 38 14.86 -5.02 4.40
C LEU A 38 14.16 -5.89 5.46
N LYS A 39 14.58 -7.15 5.61
CA LYS A 39 14.08 -8.09 6.63
C LYS A 39 14.37 -7.68 8.08
N HIS A 40 15.29 -6.75 8.30
CA HIS A 40 15.67 -6.26 9.62
C HIS A 40 14.88 -5.02 10.04
N TYR A 41 14.16 -4.41 9.11
CA TYR A 41 13.25 -3.31 9.37
C TYR A 41 11.92 -3.81 9.95
N VAL A 42 11.36 -3.00 10.84
CA VAL A 42 10.12 -3.30 11.54
C VAL A 42 9.20 -2.09 11.47
N GLU A 43 7.95 -2.34 11.11
CA GLU A 43 6.87 -1.37 11.17
C GLU A 43 6.19 -1.42 12.54
N ILE A 44 5.96 -0.27 13.18
CA ILE A 44 5.31 -0.18 14.49
C ILE A 44 3.94 0.49 14.34
N LYS A 45 2.89 -0.22 14.75
CA LYS A 45 1.51 0.28 14.66
C LYS A 45 0.82 0.28 16.00
N SER A 46 0.13 1.38 16.31
CA SER A 46 -0.73 1.49 17.49
C SER A 46 -2.17 1.22 17.12
N ILE A 47 -2.84 0.31 17.84
CA ILE A 47 -4.26 0.02 17.69
C ILE A 47 -4.96 0.37 19.00
N PHE A 48 -5.96 1.24 18.91
CA PHE A 48 -6.82 1.60 20.05
C PHE A 48 -8.00 0.63 20.14
N GLU A 49 -8.19 0.05 21.32
CA GLU A 49 -9.33 -0.82 21.63
C GLU A 49 -10.34 -0.06 22.50
N SER A 50 -11.63 -0.22 22.17
CA SER A 50 -12.71 0.52 22.80
C SER A 50 -13.30 -0.16 24.03
N LYS A 51 -12.95 -1.43 24.28
CA LYS A 51 -13.40 -2.31 25.38
C LYS A 51 -12.26 -3.28 25.76
N ASN A 52 -12.26 -3.81 26.98
CA ASN A 52 -11.32 -4.82 27.52
C ASN A 52 -11.29 -6.18 26.76
N THR A 53 -11.92 -6.26 25.60
CA THR A 53 -11.78 -7.39 24.68
C THR A 53 -10.44 -7.25 23.97
N SER A 54 -9.41 -7.92 24.50
CA SER A 54 -8.14 -8.05 23.82
C SER A 54 -8.38 -8.57 22.41
N LEU A 55 -7.93 -7.85 21.37
CA LEU A 55 -8.05 -8.37 20.02
C LEU A 55 -7.24 -9.66 19.90
N ASP A 56 -7.95 -10.78 19.84
CA ASP A 56 -7.36 -12.09 19.65
C ASP A 56 -7.20 -12.33 18.15
N PHE A 57 -5.95 -12.30 17.71
CA PHE A 57 -5.59 -12.48 16.31
C PHE A 57 -6.03 -13.83 15.73
N THR A 58 -6.26 -14.83 16.58
CA THR A 58 -6.75 -16.15 16.16
C THR A 58 -8.26 -16.19 15.94
N LYS A 59 -9.01 -15.21 16.49
CA LYS A 59 -10.47 -15.13 16.42
C LYS A 59 -10.97 -14.07 15.44
N LEU A 60 -10.06 -13.48 14.66
CA LEU A 60 -10.36 -12.42 13.67
C LEU A 60 -11.32 -12.87 12.56
N GLU A 61 -11.59 -14.16 12.40
CA GLU A 61 -12.60 -14.70 11.48
C GLU A 61 -13.94 -15.09 12.16
N MET A 62 -13.99 -15.16 13.51
CA MET A 62 -15.10 -15.81 14.25
C MET A 62 -16.06 -14.86 15.00
N GLU A 63 -15.84 -13.55 14.98
CA GLU A 63 -16.63 -12.57 15.77
C GLU A 63 -17.72 -11.85 14.92
N LYS A 64 -18.20 -10.65 15.31
CA LYS A 64 -19.34 -9.98 14.66
C LYS A 64 -18.99 -9.25 13.34
N PRO A 65 -19.83 -9.31 12.28
CA PRO A 65 -19.54 -8.81 10.92
C PRO A 65 -19.04 -7.35 10.82
N ASP A 66 -19.62 -6.43 11.58
CA ASP A 66 -19.25 -5.00 11.51
C ASP A 66 -17.95 -4.66 12.26
N PHE A 67 -17.65 -5.43 13.32
CA PHE A 67 -16.38 -5.34 14.04
C PHE A 67 -15.23 -5.84 13.15
N HIS A 68 -15.48 -6.89 12.36
CA HIS A 68 -14.51 -7.45 11.41
C HIS A 68 -14.04 -6.45 10.38
N ARG A 69 -14.94 -5.69 9.75
CA ARG A 69 -14.56 -4.86 8.60
C ARG A 69 -13.48 -3.83 8.96
N LYS A 70 -13.61 -3.16 10.12
CA LYS A 70 -12.61 -2.16 10.55
C LYS A 70 -11.30 -2.81 10.96
N SER A 71 -11.34 -3.95 11.63
CA SER A 71 -10.13 -4.68 12.05
C SER A 71 -9.39 -5.26 10.86
N ILE A 72 -10.09 -5.91 9.92
CA ILE A 72 -9.53 -6.42 8.66
C ILE A 72 -8.86 -5.28 7.87
N LEU A 73 -9.53 -4.13 7.72
CA LEU A 73 -8.94 -2.98 7.02
C LEU A 73 -7.65 -2.48 7.67
N LYS A 74 -7.57 -2.45 9.01
CA LYS A 74 -6.33 -2.12 9.72
C LYS A 74 -5.25 -3.12 9.36
N PHE A 75 -5.50 -4.43 9.48
CA PHE A 75 -4.49 -5.44 9.18
C PHE A 75 -4.06 -5.50 7.72
N LEU A 76 -4.99 -5.31 6.78
CA LEU A 76 -4.65 -5.17 5.36
C LEU A 76 -3.71 -3.98 5.15
N THR A 77 -3.96 -2.84 5.81
CA THR A 77 -3.08 -1.67 5.74
C THR A 77 -1.68 -2.00 6.24
N ILE A 78 -1.58 -2.67 7.39
CA ILE A 78 -0.28 -3.09 7.96
C ILE A 78 0.44 -4.05 7.01
N TYR A 79 -0.27 -5.06 6.50
CA TYR A 79 0.26 -6.03 5.56
C TYR A 79 0.84 -5.35 4.32
N PHE A 80 0.07 -4.48 3.66
CA PHE A 80 0.53 -3.81 2.44
C PHE A 80 1.68 -2.83 2.69
N GLN A 81 1.70 -2.13 3.82
CA GLN A 81 2.83 -1.27 4.16
C GLN A 81 4.12 -2.09 4.36
N CYS A 82 4.03 -3.24 5.01
CA CYS A 82 5.18 -4.13 5.19
C CYS A 82 5.60 -4.77 3.86
N LEU A 83 4.66 -5.28 3.08
CA LEU A 83 4.91 -5.87 1.76
C LEU A 83 5.65 -4.89 0.84
N PHE A 84 5.12 -3.67 0.69
CA PHE A 84 5.74 -2.65 -0.18
C PHE A 84 7.00 -2.03 0.41
N GLY A 85 7.21 -2.13 1.72
CA GLY A 85 8.46 -1.75 2.38
C GLY A 85 9.51 -2.87 2.44
N GLY A 86 9.19 -4.09 2.00
CA GLY A 86 10.08 -5.26 2.10
C GLY A 86 10.29 -5.78 3.53
N MET A 87 9.40 -5.44 4.46
CA MET A 87 9.49 -5.81 5.87
C MET A 87 8.82 -7.16 6.11
N GLU A 88 9.47 -8.03 6.88
CA GLU A 88 8.93 -9.37 7.23
C GLU A 88 8.17 -9.36 8.56
N LYS A 89 8.35 -8.30 9.37
CA LYS A 89 7.81 -8.21 10.72
C LYS A 89 7.17 -6.85 11.00
N THR A 90 6.16 -6.86 11.84
CA THR A 90 5.53 -5.66 12.40
C THR A 90 5.31 -5.84 13.90
N VAL A 91 5.32 -4.73 14.63
CA VAL A 91 4.97 -4.68 16.05
C VAL A 91 3.65 -3.94 16.20
N VAL A 92 2.67 -4.62 16.76
CA VAL A 92 1.36 -4.04 17.09
C VAL A 92 1.32 -3.73 18.58
N VAL A 93 1.14 -2.44 18.88
CA VAL A 93 0.97 -1.89 20.22
C VAL A 93 -0.52 -1.68 20.46
N GLN A 94 -1.10 -2.44 21.38
CA GLN A 94 -2.49 -2.30 21.80
C GLN A 94 -2.57 -1.33 22.97
N ARG A 95 -3.39 -0.30 22.81
CA ARG A 95 -3.62 0.75 23.81
C ARG A 95 -5.09 0.83 24.18
N SER A 96 -5.35 1.12 25.45
CA SER A 96 -6.70 1.48 25.89
C SER A 96 -7.12 2.85 25.34
N LYS A 97 -8.40 3.19 25.46
CA LYS A 97 -8.91 4.54 25.17
C LYS A 97 -8.22 5.64 26.00
N ALA A 98 -7.71 5.31 27.18
CA ALA A 98 -6.95 6.21 28.04
C ALA A 98 -5.45 6.26 27.68
N PHE A 99 -5.06 5.76 26.49
CA PHE A 99 -3.68 5.70 25.97
C PHE A 99 -2.70 4.81 26.76
N ASN A 100 -3.16 4.15 27.81
CA ASN A 100 -2.37 3.20 28.58
C ASN A 100 -2.00 2.00 27.70
N LEU A 101 -0.72 1.63 27.78
CA LEU A 101 -0.20 0.45 27.10
C LEU A 101 -0.82 -0.79 27.73
N PHE A 102 -1.46 -1.62 26.90
CA PHE A 102 -2.08 -2.87 27.35
C PHE A 102 -1.24 -4.07 26.94
N LYS A 103 -0.80 -4.11 25.67
CA LYS A 103 -0.09 -5.27 25.12
C LYS A 103 0.77 -4.87 23.93
N ILE A 104 1.92 -5.51 23.78
CA ILE A 104 2.78 -5.42 22.61
C ILE A 104 2.88 -6.80 22.00
N LYS A 105 2.69 -6.89 20.69
CA LYS A 105 2.82 -8.15 19.95
C LYS A 105 3.63 -7.96 18.68
N GLY A 106 4.69 -8.74 18.52
CA GLY A 106 5.34 -8.94 17.22
C GLY A 106 4.52 -9.88 16.35
N LEU A 107 4.36 -9.54 15.09
CA LEU A 107 3.67 -10.35 14.09
C LEU A 107 4.57 -10.55 12.88
N ASP A 108 4.61 -11.79 12.40
CA ASP A 108 5.17 -12.12 11.10
C ASP A 108 4.16 -11.77 10.00
N ILE A 109 4.62 -11.19 8.91
CA ILE A 109 3.76 -10.82 7.79
C ILE A 109 3.13 -12.05 7.11
N ASN A 110 3.78 -13.21 7.13
CA ASN A 110 3.20 -14.46 6.64
C ASN A 110 2.05 -14.95 7.53
N PHE A 111 2.08 -14.69 8.84
CA PHE A 111 0.96 -14.97 9.72
C PHE A 111 -0.27 -14.12 9.31
N ILE A 112 -0.07 -12.82 9.08
CA ILE A 112 -1.13 -11.92 8.60
C ILE A 112 -1.63 -12.37 7.21
N ARG A 113 -0.71 -12.79 6.33
CA ARG A 113 -1.04 -13.30 5.00
C ARG A 113 -1.96 -14.51 5.07
N THR A 114 -1.63 -15.47 5.94
CA THR A 114 -2.40 -16.70 6.10
C THR A 114 -3.79 -16.39 6.64
N LEU A 115 -3.86 -15.54 7.67
CA LEU A 115 -5.11 -15.13 8.31
C LEU A 115 -6.06 -14.37 7.37
N LEU A 116 -5.53 -13.58 6.43
CA LEU A 116 -6.32 -12.72 5.55
C LEU A 116 -6.18 -13.10 4.07
N ASN A 117 -5.84 -14.36 3.78
CA ASN A 117 -5.41 -14.80 2.45
C ASN A 117 -6.41 -14.41 1.35
N SER A 118 -7.69 -14.71 1.56
CA SER A 118 -8.76 -14.43 0.59
C SER A 118 -8.91 -12.93 0.30
N HIS A 119 -8.76 -12.08 1.31
CA HIS A 119 -8.82 -10.62 1.17
C HIS A 119 -7.58 -10.05 0.49
N ILE A 120 -6.39 -10.50 0.92
CA ILE A 120 -5.11 -10.07 0.36
C ILE A 120 -5.03 -10.42 -1.12
N HIS A 121 -5.40 -11.64 -1.50
CA HIS A 121 -5.40 -12.08 -2.90
C HIS A 121 -6.31 -11.21 -3.76
N LYS A 122 -7.53 -10.92 -3.31
CA LYS A 122 -8.46 -10.01 -4.01
C LYS A 122 -7.85 -8.60 -4.17
N CYS A 123 -7.23 -8.07 -3.13
CA CYS A 123 -6.59 -6.76 -3.17
C CYS A 123 -5.38 -6.72 -4.11
N LEU A 124 -4.53 -7.77 -4.12
CA LEU A 124 -3.38 -7.86 -5.01
C LEU A 124 -3.78 -8.00 -6.48
N ASN A 125 -4.80 -8.82 -6.77
CA ASN A 125 -5.32 -8.92 -8.13
C ASN A 125 -5.89 -7.59 -8.61
N TRP A 126 -6.66 -6.90 -7.78
CA TRP A 126 -7.17 -5.57 -8.11
C TRP A 126 -6.03 -4.56 -8.31
N PHE A 127 -5.01 -4.57 -7.46
CA PHE A 127 -3.82 -3.73 -7.61
C PHE A 127 -3.10 -3.98 -8.94
N GLY A 128 -2.88 -5.25 -9.31
CA GLY A 128 -2.27 -5.62 -10.59
C GLY A 128 -3.06 -5.10 -11.79
N VAL A 129 -4.38 -5.33 -11.81
CA VAL A 129 -5.28 -4.83 -12.87
C VAL A 129 -5.22 -3.30 -12.98
N VAL A 130 -5.20 -2.59 -11.85
CA VAL A 130 -5.12 -1.12 -11.85
C VAL A 130 -3.76 -0.63 -12.37
N CYS A 131 -2.66 -1.25 -11.95
CA CYS A 131 -1.33 -0.89 -12.44
C CYS A 131 -1.21 -1.11 -13.95
N GLU A 132 -1.66 -2.25 -14.44
CA GLU A 132 -1.68 -2.57 -15.87
C GLU A 132 -2.55 -1.56 -16.66
N TRP A 133 -3.74 -1.25 -16.15
CA TRP A 133 -4.62 -0.25 -16.76
C TRP A 133 -3.97 1.13 -16.84
N ILE A 134 -3.32 1.59 -15.76
CA ILE A 134 -2.61 2.87 -15.75
C ILE A 134 -1.48 2.89 -16.78
N LEU A 135 -0.68 1.82 -16.85
CA LEU A 135 0.46 1.73 -17.77
C LEU A 135 0.04 1.76 -19.23
N ARG A 136 -1.05 1.06 -19.59
CA ARG A 136 -1.60 1.07 -20.95
C ARG A 136 -2.26 2.40 -21.29
N SER A 137 -2.83 3.10 -20.29
CA SER A 137 -3.60 4.33 -20.52
C SER A 137 -2.75 5.60 -20.58
N ILE A 138 -1.56 5.60 -19.97
CA ILE A 138 -0.66 6.77 -19.96
C ILE A 138 0.43 6.61 -21.04
N PRO A 139 0.41 7.44 -22.10
CA PRO A 139 1.49 7.43 -23.10
C PRO A 139 2.82 7.84 -22.45
N ARG A 140 3.87 7.04 -22.66
CA ARG A 140 5.19 7.20 -22.00
C ARG A 140 6.08 8.27 -22.64
N ASP A 141 5.79 8.61 -23.90
CA ASP A 141 6.54 9.52 -24.77
C ASP A 141 6.06 10.99 -24.70
N LYS A 142 4.92 11.25 -24.05
CA LYS A 142 4.28 12.58 -24.04
C LYS A 142 4.45 13.29 -22.69
N THR A 143 4.58 14.61 -22.74
CA THR A 143 4.64 15.49 -21.55
C THR A 143 3.26 15.77 -20.93
N LYS A 144 2.36 14.78 -20.96
CA LYS A 144 1.03 14.89 -20.37
C LYS A 144 1.06 14.59 -18.87
N ALA A 145 0.19 15.24 -18.11
CA ALA A 145 -0.03 14.92 -16.70
C ALA A 145 -1.43 14.34 -16.51
N PHE A 146 -1.56 13.38 -15.60
CA PHE A 146 -2.82 12.69 -15.34
C PHE A 146 -3.11 12.66 -13.85
N ARG A 147 -4.39 12.74 -13.50
CA ARG A 147 -4.90 12.59 -12.14
C ARG A 147 -5.65 11.27 -12.02
N LEU A 148 -5.21 10.42 -11.10
CA LEU A 148 -5.94 9.23 -10.69
C LEU A 148 -6.90 9.59 -9.54
N LYS A 149 -8.20 9.36 -9.73
CA LYS A 149 -9.23 9.74 -8.75
C LYS A 149 -10.27 8.64 -8.57
N TYR A 150 -10.46 8.22 -7.32
CA TYR A 150 -11.59 7.37 -6.95
C TYR A 150 -12.84 8.22 -6.65
N VAL A 151 -13.92 8.02 -7.42
CA VAL A 151 -15.17 8.77 -7.28
C VAL A 151 -16.16 7.95 -6.45
N LYS A 152 -16.20 8.21 -5.14
CA LYS A 152 -16.96 7.41 -4.16
C LYS A 152 -18.43 7.22 -4.51
N LYS A 153 -19.13 8.28 -4.98
CA LYS A 153 -20.56 8.21 -5.34
C LYS A 153 -20.83 7.22 -6.47
N GLN A 154 -19.90 7.12 -7.42
CA GLN A 154 -20.01 6.26 -8.61
C GLN A 154 -19.25 4.94 -8.45
N LYS A 155 -18.55 4.76 -7.31
CA LYS A 155 -17.68 3.61 -7.03
C LYS A 155 -16.72 3.27 -8.17
N CYS A 156 -16.23 4.28 -8.88
CA CYS A 156 -15.35 4.09 -10.03
C CYS A 156 -14.01 4.80 -9.85
N LEU A 157 -12.96 4.18 -10.39
CA LEU A 157 -11.64 4.77 -10.51
C LEU A 157 -11.53 5.45 -11.87
N ARG A 158 -11.09 6.71 -11.91
CA ARG A 158 -10.95 7.49 -13.13
C ARG A 158 -9.53 7.99 -13.29
N LEU A 159 -9.04 7.94 -14.52
CA LEU A 159 -7.80 8.58 -14.94
C LEU A 159 -8.18 9.78 -15.80
N ILE A 160 -7.81 10.97 -15.36
CA ILE A 160 -8.24 12.23 -15.96
C ILE A 160 -7.00 12.97 -16.44
N GLU A 161 -6.90 13.25 -17.73
CA GLU A 161 -5.84 14.10 -18.28
C GLU A 161 -6.00 15.52 -17.75
N ILE A 162 -4.90 16.09 -17.26
CA ILE A 162 -4.84 17.50 -16.87
C ILE A 162 -4.58 18.31 -18.14
N THR A 163 -5.51 19.19 -18.50
CA THR A 163 -5.41 20.03 -19.71
C THR A 163 -4.97 21.46 -19.40
N ASN A 164 -5.04 21.88 -18.13
CA ASN A 164 -4.61 23.21 -17.72
C ASN A 164 -3.08 23.28 -17.62
N GLN A 165 -2.46 24.13 -18.43
CA GLN A 165 -1.00 24.26 -18.52
C GLN A 165 -0.35 24.69 -17.20
N ALA A 166 -0.92 25.65 -16.49
CA ALA A 166 -0.41 26.08 -15.19
C ALA A 166 -0.46 24.96 -14.15
N GLU A 167 -1.50 24.12 -14.19
CA GLU A 167 -1.61 22.94 -13.32
C GLU A 167 -0.57 21.86 -13.69
N ILE A 168 -0.33 21.63 -14.98
CA ILE A 168 0.72 20.71 -15.47
C ILE A 168 2.08 21.17 -14.93
N GLU A 169 2.42 22.43 -15.13
CA GLU A 169 3.71 23.00 -14.70
C GLU A 169 3.89 22.94 -13.19
N ARG A 170 2.85 23.29 -12.42
CA ARG A 170 2.85 23.15 -10.96
C ARG A 170 3.04 21.69 -10.53
N THR A 171 2.36 20.75 -11.18
CA THR A 171 2.48 19.32 -10.84
C THR A 171 3.88 18.81 -11.16
N ARG A 172 4.46 19.26 -12.28
CA ARG A 172 5.83 18.92 -12.66
C ARG A 172 6.84 19.47 -11.68
N SER A 173 6.74 20.74 -11.27
CA SER A 173 7.71 21.34 -10.34
C SER A 173 7.66 20.75 -8.92
N LEU A 174 6.49 20.24 -8.50
CA LEU A 174 6.35 19.54 -7.22
C LEU A 174 6.92 18.11 -7.21
N LEU A 175 7.04 17.48 -8.39
CA LEU A 175 7.45 16.08 -8.50
C LEU A 175 8.85 15.90 -9.09
N LEU A 176 9.23 16.74 -10.05
CA LEU A 176 10.46 16.65 -10.81
C LEU A 176 11.30 17.89 -10.53
N LEU A 177 12.33 17.71 -9.71
CA LEU A 177 13.34 18.73 -9.46
C LEU A 177 14.19 18.94 -10.72
N LYS A 178 14.67 20.18 -10.92
CA LYS A 178 15.47 20.54 -12.09
C LYS A 178 16.75 19.70 -12.15
N GLU A 179 17.41 19.50 -11.02
CA GLU A 179 18.63 18.70 -10.87
C GLU A 179 18.39 17.25 -11.30
N PHE A 180 17.23 16.68 -10.96
CA PHE A 180 16.87 15.33 -11.38
C PHE A 180 16.63 15.25 -12.90
N ILE A 181 15.96 16.25 -13.48
CA ILE A 181 15.76 16.33 -14.93
C ILE A 181 17.10 16.44 -15.66
N ASP A 182 17.97 17.34 -15.22
CA ASP A 182 19.26 17.60 -15.84
C ASP A 182 20.17 16.36 -15.73
N HIS A 183 20.20 15.71 -14.57
CA HIS A 183 20.90 14.43 -14.39
C HIS A 183 20.39 13.35 -15.35
N ARG A 184 19.07 13.20 -15.49
CA ARG A 184 18.46 12.17 -16.38
C ARG A 184 18.67 12.45 -17.87
N LYS A 185 18.87 13.71 -18.28
CA LYS A 185 19.22 14.08 -19.67
C LYS A 185 20.69 13.82 -20.00
N GLY A 186 21.56 13.76 -18.99
CA GLY A 186 22.98 13.48 -19.15
C GLY A 186 23.35 11.99 -19.18
N LEU A 187 22.37 11.10 -19.01
CA LEU A 187 22.50 9.64 -19.17
C LEU A 187 22.07 9.22 -20.57
#